data_AF-A0A959KPU8-F1
#
_entry.id   AF-A0A959KPU8-F1
#
_cell.length_a   1.000
_cell.length_b   1.000
_cell.length_c   1.000
_cell.angle_alpha   90.00
_cell.angle_beta   90.00
_cell.angle_gamma   90.00
#
_symmetry.space_group_name_H-M   'P 1'
#
loop_
_entity.id
_entity.type
_entity.pdbx_description
1 polymer ?
#
loop_
_entity_poly.entity_id
_entity_poly.type
_entity_poly.pdbx_seq_one_letter_code
_entity_poly.pdbx_strand_id
1 'polypeptide(L)'
;MLRDGYRPQSFREDRSLWVPYHFLHCPSPDLPAGDPEKAPENQTGEIEAIEASTASTGTNLAVASGGSRRFPIFGKDYEYVPLESTKLTGRVYYIVTGHGGPDPGAMGKKGGNTLCEDEYAYDVGLRLARNLLAHGATAYMIVRDPDDGIRPGQYLDCDYDEVIWGNK
;
A
#
# COMPACT_ATOMS: atom_id res chain seq x y z
N MET A 1 -3.23 -22.31 -3.49
CA MET A 1 -3.75 -21.88 -4.81
C MET A 1 -4.01 -23.04 -5.75
N LEU A 2 -3.00 -23.74 -6.29
CA LEU A 2 -3.23 -24.94 -7.11
C LEU A 2 -3.84 -26.08 -6.28
N ARG A 3 -3.28 -26.34 -5.09
CA ARG A 3 -3.79 -27.36 -4.15
C ARG A 3 -5.23 -27.09 -3.68
N ASP A 4 -5.61 -25.82 -3.59
CA ASP A 4 -6.92 -25.39 -3.09
C ASP A 4 -7.94 -25.21 -4.23
N GLY A 5 -7.59 -25.57 -5.47
CA GLY A 5 -8.50 -25.51 -6.62
C GLY A 5 -8.73 -24.13 -7.23
N TYR A 6 -8.15 -23.06 -6.67
CA TYR A 6 -8.26 -21.70 -7.23
C TYR A 6 -7.55 -21.51 -8.56
N ARG A 7 -6.64 -22.43 -8.93
CA ARG A 7 -5.96 -22.42 -10.22
C ARG A 7 -5.99 -23.81 -10.85
N PRO A 8 -6.20 -23.92 -12.17
CA PRO A 8 -6.16 -25.19 -12.88
C PRO A 8 -4.72 -25.70 -13.07
N GLN A 9 -3.74 -24.79 -13.15
CA GLN A 9 -2.34 -25.10 -13.45
C GLN A 9 -1.36 -24.36 -12.53
N SER A 10 -0.15 -24.92 -12.41
CA SER A 10 0.95 -24.31 -11.66
C SER A 10 1.50 -23.09 -12.41
N PHE A 11 1.96 -22.07 -11.68
CA PHE A 11 2.71 -20.95 -12.27
C PHE A 11 3.92 -21.43 -13.10
N ARG A 12 4.54 -22.55 -12.73
CA ARG A 12 5.68 -23.11 -13.47
C ARG A 12 5.31 -23.55 -14.90
N GLU A 13 4.02 -23.81 -15.15
CA GLU A 13 3.51 -24.27 -16.45
C GLU A 13 2.93 -23.10 -17.25
N ASP A 14 1.97 -22.37 -16.68
CA ASP A 14 1.22 -21.34 -17.39
C ASP A 14 1.86 -19.94 -17.33
N ARG A 15 2.87 -19.76 -16.46
CA ARG A 15 3.55 -18.48 -16.17
C ARG A 15 2.60 -17.34 -15.83
N SER A 16 1.37 -17.66 -15.45
CA SER A 16 0.34 -16.69 -15.09
C SER A 16 0.46 -16.39 -13.61
N LEU A 17 0.98 -15.21 -13.30
CA LEU A 17 1.05 -14.74 -11.92
C LEU A 17 -0.34 -14.22 -11.53
N TRP A 18 -1.06 -15.03 -10.76
CA TRP A 18 -2.25 -14.55 -10.06
C TRP A 18 -1.79 -13.80 -8.81
N VAL A 19 -2.20 -12.54 -8.69
CA VAL A 19 -2.09 -11.76 -7.43
C VAL A 19 -3.52 -11.49 -6.95
N PRO A 20 -4.26 -12.52 -6.50
CA PRO A 20 -5.70 -12.46 -6.44
C PRO A 20 -6.17 -12.18 -5.02
N TYR A 21 -5.35 -11.54 -4.17
CA TYR A 21 -5.77 -11.29 -2.79
C TYR A 21 -7.09 -10.51 -2.78
N HIS A 22 -7.24 -9.50 -3.66
CA HIS A 22 -8.51 -8.79 -3.78
C HIS A 22 -9.61 -9.59 -4.47
N PHE A 23 -9.30 -10.56 -5.35
CA PHE A 23 -10.29 -11.40 -6.00
C PHE A 23 -10.82 -12.51 -5.07
N LEU A 24 -9.98 -13.00 -4.14
CA LEU A 24 -10.35 -14.01 -3.15
C LEU A 24 -11.07 -13.42 -1.94
N HIS A 25 -10.76 -12.17 -1.60
CA HIS A 25 -11.29 -11.48 -0.41
C HIS A 25 -12.11 -10.23 -0.76
N CYS A 26 -12.68 -10.17 -1.97
CA CYS A 26 -13.48 -9.02 -2.37
C CYS A 26 -14.80 -8.98 -1.59
N PRO A 27 -15.11 -7.90 -0.85
CA PRO A 27 -16.48 -7.64 -0.45
C PRO A 27 -17.25 -7.25 -1.72
N SER A 28 -18.19 -8.11 -2.16
CA SER A 28 -18.99 -7.90 -3.39
C SER A 28 -19.79 -6.58 -3.37
N PRO A 29 -20.23 -6.02 -4.52
CA PRO A 29 -19.82 -6.31 -5.90
C PRO A 29 -18.81 -5.27 -6.43
N ASP A 30 -18.21 -5.57 -7.59
CA ASP A 30 -17.23 -4.71 -8.26
C ASP A 30 -17.68 -3.25 -8.30
N LEU A 31 -16.86 -2.38 -7.72
CA LEU A 31 -17.11 -0.94 -7.81
C LEU A 31 -17.07 -0.54 -9.28
N PRO A 32 -18.08 0.18 -9.78
CA PRO A 32 -18.06 0.66 -11.15
C PRO A 32 -16.78 1.47 -11.36
N ALA A 33 -16.13 1.28 -12.51
CA ALA A 33 -14.97 2.07 -12.88
C ALA A 33 -15.35 3.55 -12.71
N GLY A 34 -14.66 4.25 -11.82
CA GLY A 34 -15.00 5.64 -11.52
C GLY A 34 -14.86 6.48 -12.79
N ASP A 35 -15.90 7.25 -13.12
CA ASP A 35 -15.83 8.24 -14.19
C ASP A 35 -14.73 9.25 -13.82
N PRO A 36 -13.61 9.35 -14.58
CA PRO A 36 -12.49 10.23 -14.23
C PRO A 36 -12.87 11.72 -14.25
N GLU A 37 -14.04 12.08 -14.78
CA GLU A 37 -14.56 13.45 -14.86
C GLU A 37 -15.35 13.92 -13.63
N LYS A 38 -15.74 13.04 -12.70
CA LYS A 38 -16.51 13.42 -11.50
C LYS A 38 -15.64 13.35 -10.24
N ALA A 39 -14.66 14.26 -10.13
CA ALA A 39 -13.97 14.48 -8.87
C ALA A 39 -14.91 15.14 -7.85
N PRO A 40 -15.00 14.68 -6.60
CA PRO A 40 -15.79 15.36 -5.58
C PRO A 40 -15.12 16.68 -5.21
N GLU A 41 -15.88 17.77 -5.28
CA GLU A 41 -15.42 19.11 -4.87
C GLU A 41 -15.09 19.14 -3.37
N ASN A 42 -13.99 19.82 -3.08
CA ASN A 42 -13.35 19.95 -1.78
C ASN A 42 -14.30 20.63 -0.76
N GLN A 43 -14.76 19.91 0.27
CA GLN A 43 -15.47 20.53 1.40
C GLN A 43 -14.59 20.45 2.65
N THR A 44 -14.03 21.60 3.00
CA THR A 44 -13.32 21.89 4.24
C THR A 44 -14.31 21.92 5.41
N GLY A 45 -14.26 20.92 6.28
CA GLY A 45 -14.92 20.92 7.58
C GLY A 45 -14.05 20.17 8.59
N GLU A 46 -13.83 20.76 9.75
CA GLU A 46 -13.05 20.22 10.88
C GLU A 46 -13.62 18.87 11.34
N ILE A 47 -12.78 17.87 11.66
CA ILE A 47 -13.24 16.56 12.10
C ILE A 47 -12.43 16.03 13.30
N GLU A 48 -13.17 15.77 14.38
CA GLU A 48 -12.78 14.97 15.55
C GLU A 48 -12.66 13.47 15.19
N ALA A 49 -11.73 12.79 15.86
CA ALA A 49 -11.32 11.41 15.60
C ALA A 49 -12.49 10.39 15.71
N ILE A 50 -12.66 9.55 14.69
CA ILE A 50 -13.51 8.36 14.76
C ILE A 50 -12.61 7.12 14.73
N GLU A 51 -12.68 6.35 15.80
CA GLU A 51 -11.98 5.08 15.96
C GLU A 51 -12.45 4.02 14.95
N ALA A 52 -11.53 3.13 14.60
CA ALA A 52 -11.71 2.06 13.63
C ALA A 52 -12.90 1.16 14.02
N SER A 53 -14.06 1.38 13.40
CA SER A 53 -15.20 0.48 13.47
C SER A 53 -15.29 -0.37 12.21
N THR A 54 -15.33 -1.67 12.47
CA THR A 54 -15.53 -2.79 11.57
C THR A 54 -16.90 -2.73 10.91
N ALA A 55 -17.02 -1.94 9.85
CA ALA A 55 -18.12 -2.06 8.89
C ALA A 55 -17.61 -1.66 7.49
N SER A 56 -17.20 -2.67 6.72
CA SER A 56 -16.95 -2.55 5.28
C SER A 56 -18.27 -2.23 4.58
N THR A 57 -18.65 -0.95 4.61
CA THR A 57 -19.41 -0.38 3.51
C THR A 57 -18.44 -0.39 2.35
N GLY A 58 -18.78 -1.02 1.22
CA GLY A 58 -17.88 -1.26 0.08
C GLY A 58 -17.39 0.00 -0.64
N THR A 59 -17.14 1.10 0.05
CA THR A 59 -16.57 2.34 -0.47
C THR A 59 -15.05 2.22 -0.51
N ASN A 60 -14.46 2.54 -1.67
CA ASN A 60 -13.02 2.71 -1.79
C ASN A 60 -12.57 3.83 -0.82
N LEU A 61 -11.86 3.47 0.25
CA LEU A 61 -11.20 4.43 1.15
C LEU A 61 -10.30 5.41 0.39
N ALA A 62 -9.78 4.99 -0.76
CA ALA A 62 -9.03 5.83 -1.68
C ALA A 62 -9.82 7.02 -2.25
N VAL A 63 -11.16 7.02 -2.20
CA VAL A 63 -12.00 8.10 -2.77
C VAL A 63 -12.93 8.70 -1.71
N ALA A 64 -12.80 8.29 -0.44
CA ALA A 64 -13.61 8.84 0.64
C ALA A 64 -13.29 10.33 0.84
N SER A 65 -14.31 11.19 0.73
CA SER A 65 -14.20 12.63 0.96
C SER A 65 -14.33 12.95 2.46
N GLY A 66 -13.36 13.70 3.00
CA GLY A 66 -13.34 14.14 4.40
C GLY A 66 -12.28 13.45 5.26
N GLY A 67 -12.22 13.85 6.53
CA GLY A 67 -11.33 13.48 7.66
C GLY A 67 -10.70 12.08 7.75
N SER A 68 -11.13 11.13 6.94
CA SER A 68 -10.98 9.69 7.11
C SER A 68 -9.88 9.03 6.24
N ARG A 69 -9.10 9.79 5.47
CA ARG A 69 -8.00 9.26 4.64
C ARG A 69 -6.67 9.14 5.41
N ARG A 70 -6.72 8.40 6.52
CA ARG A 70 -5.58 8.12 7.40
C ARG A 70 -5.03 6.71 7.18
N PHE A 71 -3.74 6.62 6.91
CA PHE A 71 -2.99 5.40 6.60
C PHE A 71 -1.72 5.34 7.48
N PRO A 72 -1.80 4.74 8.68
CA PRO A 72 -0.69 4.74 9.64
C PRO A 72 0.64 4.18 9.12
N ILE A 73 0.60 3.31 8.11
CA ILE A 73 1.78 2.71 7.47
C ILE A 73 2.77 3.75 6.91
N PHE A 74 2.33 4.98 6.64
CA PHE A 74 3.23 6.04 6.16
C PHE A 74 4.00 6.75 7.27
N GLY A 75 3.75 6.41 8.54
CA GLY A 75 4.32 7.10 9.69
C GLY A 75 3.54 8.38 10.05
N LYS A 76 3.71 8.86 11.28
CA LYS A 76 2.88 9.93 11.89
C LYS A 76 2.84 11.21 11.06
N ASP A 77 3.95 11.57 10.41
CA ASP A 77 4.04 12.81 9.64
C ASP A 77 3.36 12.70 8.25
N TYR A 78 3.13 11.49 7.76
CA TYR A 78 2.62 11.23 6.40
C TYR A 78 1.36 10.37 6.35
N GLU A 79 0.85 9.93 7.51
CA GLU A 79 -0.32 9.06 7.63
C GLU A 79 -1.57 9.69 7.01
N TYR A 80 -1.64 11.02 6.96
CA TYR A 80 -2.74 11.70 6.32
C TYR A 80 -2.47 11.89 4.82
N VAL A 81 -3.40 11.39 3.99
CA VAL A 81 -3.28 11.42 2.52
C VAL A 81 -4.50 12.15 1.94
N PRO A 82 -4.42 13.46 1.68
CA PRO A 82 -5.46 14.19 0.96
C PRO A 82 -5.68 13.66 -0.46
N LEU A 83 -6.90 13.80 -0.98
CA LEU A 83 -7.21 13.41 -2.36
C LEU A 83 -6.78 14.55 -3.28
N GLU A 84 -5.80 14.27 -4.14
CA GLU A 84 -5.30 15.23 -5.13
C GLU A 84 -5.99 15.06 -6.48
N SER A 85 -6.40 13.84 -6.83
CA SER A 85 -7.21 13.58 -8.03
C SER A 85 -7.91 12.23 -7.98
N THR A 86 -8.83 11.96 -8.90
CA THR A 86 -9.49 10.65 -9.10
C THR A 86 -9.00 9.90 -10.34
N LYS A 87 -7.87 10.30 -10.94
CA LYS A 87 -7.37 9.72 -12.21
C LYS A 87 -7.13 8.22 -12.16
N LEU A 88 -6.85 7.67 -10.99
CA LEU A 88 -6.57 6.24 -10.79
C LEU A 88 -7.70 5.51 -10.07
N THR A 89 -8.90 6.09 -9.96
CA THR A 89 -10.04 5.41 -9.36
C THR A 89 -10.33 4.06 -10.04
N GLY A 90 -10.54 3.03 -9.23
CA GLY A 90 -10.74 1.66 -9.70
C GLY A 90 -9.47 0.93 -10.14
N ARG A 91 -8.29 1.56 -10.08
CA ARG A 91 -7.01 0.91 -10.33
C ARG A 91 -6.46 0.32 -9.03
N VAL A 92 -6.06 -0.94 -9.10
CA VAL A 92 -5.48 -1.68 -7.96
C VAL A 92 -4.01 -1.92 -8.23
N TYR A 93 -3.17 -1.57 -7.26
CA TYR A 93 -1.73 -1.76 -7.31
C TYR A 93 -1.28 -2.62 -6.13
N TYR A 94 -0.46 -3.61 -6.42
CA TYR A 94 0.27 -4.40 -5.42
C TYR A 94 1.74 -4.01 -5.50
N ILE A 95 2.26 -3.46 -4.41
CA ILE A 95 3.63 -2.98 -4.32
C ILE A 95 4.41 -4.00 -3.49
N VAL A 96 5.34 -4.67 -4.16
CA VAL A 96 6.32 -5.57 -3.55
C VAL A 96 7.65 -4.86 -3.63
N THR A 97 8.18 -4.45 -2.48
CA THR A 97 9.53 -3.89 -2.40
C THR A 97 10.52 -5.04 -2.40
N GLY A 98 11.75 -4.77 -2.86
CA GLY A 98 12.79 -5.81 -2.90
C GLY A 98 13.18 -6.22 -1.49
N HIS A 99 13.62 -7.47 -1.33
CA HIS A 99 14.19 -7.98 -0.08
C HIS A 99 13.23 -7.84 1.13
N GLY A 100 13.77 -7.50 2.31
CA GLY A 100 13.03 -7.30 3.55
C GLY A 100 13.09 -8.49 4.50
N GLY A 101 12.88 -8.21 5.78
CA GLY A 101 13.08 -9.16 6.87
C GLY A 101 14.57 -9.48 7.03
N PRO A 102 14.98 -10.73 7.30
CA PRO A 102 16.38 -11.04 7.58
C PRO A 102 17.34 -10.87 6.39
N ASP A 103 16.85 -10.52 5.20
CA ASP A 103 17.64 -10.31 3.99
C ASP A 103 17.71 -8.82 3.65
N PRO A 104 18.83 -8.12 3.94
CA PRO A 104 18.99 -6.68 3.68
C PRO A 104 19.22 -6.34 2.20
N GLY A 105 19.30 -7.35 1.35
CA GLY A 105 19.73 -7.19 -0.03
C GLY A 105 21.13 -6.63 -0.18
N ALA A 106 21.34 -5.81 -1.21
CA ALA A 106 22.65 -5.23 -1.49
C ALA A 106 23.05 -4.21 -0.41
N MET A 107 24.15 -4.48 0.28
CA MET A 107 24.71 -3.56 1.27
C MET A 107 25.88 -2.73 0.72
N GLY A 108 25.88 -1.43 1.03
CA GLY A 108 26.93 -0.48 0.65
C GLY A 108 27.40 0.38 1.82
N LYS A 109 28.52 1.10 1.65
CA LYS A 109 29.01 2.09 2.62
C LYS A 109 29.15 3.46 1.98
N LYS A 110 28.62 4.50 2.63
CA LYS A 110 28.73 5.88 2.17
C LYS A 110 28.77 6.86 3.34
N GLY A 111 29.81 7.70 3.40
CA GLY A 111 29.92 8.74 4.41
C GLY A 111 29.95 8.22 5.86
N GLY A 112 30.44 7.00 6.08
CA GLY A 112 30.46 6.35 7.40
C GLY A 112 29.20 5.53 7.72
N ASN A 113 28.15 5.62 6.90
CA ASN A 113 26.90 4.88 7.08
C ASN A 113 26.91 3.59 6.26
N THR A 114 26.25 2.55 6.79
CA THR A 114 25.87 1.36 6.02
C THR A 114 24.52 1.64 5.35
N LEU A 115 24.36 1.24 4.10
CA LEU A 115 23.12 1.33 3.34
C LEU A 115 22.66 -0.09 3.05
N CYS A 116 21.42 -0.42 3.39
CA CYS A 116 20.79 -1.70 3.06
C CYS A 116 19.73 -1.46 1.98
N GLU A 117 19.58 -2.37 1.01
CA GLU A 117 18.77 -2.12 -0.19
C GLU A 117 17.28 -2.07 0.13
N ASP A 118 16.83 -3.01 0.95
CA ASP A 118 15.48 -3.14 1.48
C ASP A 118 14.96 -1.85 2.08
N GLU A 119 15.75 -1.18 2.93
CA GLU A 119 15.36 0.07 3.61
C GLU A 119 14.90 1.16 2.62
N TYR A 120 15.70 1.37 1.57
CA TYR A 120 15.42 2.38 0.55
C TYR A 120 14.33 1.89 -0.41
N ALA A 121 14.31 0.60 -0.73
CA ALA A 121 13.24 0.01 -1.55
C ALA A 121 11.88 0.16 -0.85
N TYR A 122 11.84 -0.05 0.47
CA TYR A 122 10.66 0.09 1.31
C TYR A 122 10.19 1.55 1.39
N ASP A 123 11.08 2.49 1.72
CA ASP A 123 10.74 3.93 1.78
C ASP A 123 10.23 4.46 0.42
N VAL A 124 10.89 4.10 -0.69
CA VAL A 124 10.43 4.45 -2.05
C VAL A 124 9.07 3.81 -2.35
N GLY A 125 8.86 2.56 -1.94
CA GLY A 125 7.59 1.85 -2.06
C GLY A 125 6.46 2.56 -1.32
N LEU A 126 6.70 3.01 -0.08
CA LEU A 126 5.73 3.78 0.71
C LEU A 126 5.38 5.11 0.04
N ARG A 127 6.36 5.85 -0.47
CA ARG A 127 6.12 7.10 -1.21
C ARG A 127 5.30 6.88 -2.47
N LEU A 128 5.59 5.81 -3.22
CA LEU A 128 4.81 5.43 -4.39
C LEU A 128 3.36 5.07 -4.01
N ALA A 129 3.17 4.24 -2.98
CA ALA A 129 1.86 3.86 -2.48
C ALA A 129 1.03 5.08 -2.06
N ARG A 130 1.65 6.00 -1.30
CA ARG A 130 1.03 7.24 -0.86
C ARG A 130 0.58 8.11 -2.04
N ASN A 131 1.42 8.23 -3.07
CA ASN A 131 1.09 8.98 -4.27
C ASN A 131 -0.07 8.34 -5.06
N LEU A 132 -0.07 7.01 -5.21
CA LEU A 132 -1.16 6.29 -5.87
C LEU A 132 -2.49 6.48 -5.14
N LEU A 133 -2.48 6.40 -3.80
CA LEU A 133 -3.64 6.69 -2.98
C LEU A 133 -4.09 8.14 -3.17
N ALA A 134 -3.19 9.12 -3.14
CA ALA A 134 -3.51 10.54 -3.37
C ALA A 134 -4.24 10.77 -4.71
N HIS A 135 -4.00 9.92 -5.72
CA HIS A 135 -4.68 9.96 -7.02
C HIS A 135 -5.86 8.98 -7.18
N GLY A 136 -6.39 8.44 -6.07
CA GLY A 136 -7.63 7.68 -6.02
C GLY A 136 -7.48 6.17 -6.30
N ALA A 137 -6.25 5.67 -6.44
CA ALA A 137 -6.00 4.24 -6.60
C ALA A 137 -6.16 3.47 -5.29
N THR A 138 -6.40 2.16 -5.39
CA THR A 138 -6.21 1.24 -4.26
C THR A 138 -4.79 0.68 -4.33
N ALA A 139 -3.96 0.94 -3.32
CA ALA A 139 -2.59 0.43 -3.26
C ALA A 139 -2.40 -0.50 -2.05
N TYR A 140 -1.80 -1.66 -2.28
CA TYR A 140 -1.46 -2.64 -1.25
C TYR A 140 0.06 -2.77 -1.14
N MET A 141 0.61 -2.38 0.00
CA MET A 141 1.98 -2.72 0.38
C MET A 141 2.01 -4.18 0.85
N ILE A 142 2.82 -5.00 0.16
CA ILE A 142 2.97 -6.43 0.45
C ILE A 142 4.05 -6.66 1.50
N VAL A 143 5.24 -6.10 1.31
CA VAL A 143 6.24 -6.02 2.39
C VAL A 143 5.80 -4.90 3.32
N ARG A 144 5.88 -5.12 4.63
CA ARG A 144 5.49 -4.15 5.65
C ARG A 144 6.42 -4.23 6.83
N ASP A 145 6.71 -3.06 7.35
CA ASP A 145 7.46 -2.87 8.56
C ASP A 145 6.49 -2.40 9.68
N PRO A 146 6.58 -2.97 10.89
CA PRO A 146 5.69 -2.63 12.00
C PRO A 146 5.96 -1.24 12.60
N ASP A 147 7.18 -0.72 12.54
CA ASP A 147 7.57 0.53 13.19
C ASP A 147 8.24 1.57 12.27
N ASP A 148 8.56 1.21 11.01
CA ASP A 148 8.99 2.14 9.98
C ASP A 148 7.89 2.59 9.00
N GLY A 149 7.84 3.91 8.84
CA GLY A 149 7.06 4.62 7.83
C GLY A 149 7.95 5.34 6.82
N ILE A 150 7.43 6.42 6.22
CA ILE A 150 8.25 7.27 5.35
C ILE A 150 9.26 8.04 6.22
N ARG A 151 10.55 7.84 5.96
CA ARG A 151 11.64 8.44 6.74
C ARG A 151 12.21 9.66 6.01
N PRO A 152 12.38 10.82 6.67
CA PRO A 152 12.88 12.05 6.02
C PRO A 152 14.42 12.07 5.87
N GLY A 153 15.13 11.15 6.53
CA GLY A 153 16.59 11.10 6.53
C GLY A 153 17.18 10.72 5.17
N GLN A 154 18.37 11.25 4.88
CA GLN A 154 19.14 10.83 3.70
C GLN A 154 19.69 9.40 3.86
N TYR A 155 20.04 9.05 5.09
CA TYR A 155 20.55 7.74 5.47
C TYR A 155 19.50 7.06 6.33
N LEU A 156 19.08 5.88 5.91
CA LEU A 156 18.15 5.02 6.61
C LEU A 156 18.98 3.94 7.31
N ASP A 157 18.73 3.75 8.61
CA ASP A 157 19.36 2.70 9.38
C ASP A 157 18.84 1.34 8.87
N CYS A 158 19.69 0.32 8.90
CA CYS A 158 19.29 -1.02 8.48
C CYS A 158 18.50 -1.72 9.59
N ASP A 159 17.38 -2.32 9.20
CA ASP A 159 16.51 -3.20 9.96
C ASP A 159 16.43 -4.58 9.28
N TYR A 160 15.69 -5.50 9.89
CA TYR A 160 15.52 -6.89 9.49
C TYR A 160 14.16 -7.46 9.89
N ASP A 161 13.20 -6.62 10.28
CA ASP A 161 11.95 -7.06 10.91
C ASP A 161 10.73 -6.98 9.98
N GLU A 162 10.91 -6.65 8.70
CA GLU A 162 9.80 -6.55 7.78
C GLU A 162 9.12 -7.91 7.54
N VAL A 163 7.80 -7.83 7.44
CA VAL A 163 6.92 -8.98 7.28
C VAL A 163 6.13 -8.90 5.98
N ILE A 164 5.77 -10.08 5.47
CA ILE A 164 4.88 -10.19 4.32
C ILE A 164 3.43 -10.10 4.79
N TRP A 165 2.69 -9.15 4.23
CA TRP A 165 1.28 -8.94 4.50
C TRP A 165 0.47 -10.22 4.27
N GLY A 166 -0.22 -10.65 5.33
CA GLY A 166 -1.05 -11.86 5.33
C GLY A 166 -0.39 -13.08 5.96
N ASN A 167 0.93 -13.07 6.17
CA ASN A 167 1.58 -14.03 7.05
C ASN A 167 1.37 -13.58 8.50
N LYS A 168 0.51 -14.29 9.23
CA LYS A 168 0.44 -14.24 10.69
C LYS A 168 1.46 -15.18 11.29
#